data_AF-A0A2V2VNL5-F1
#
_entry.id   AF-A0A2V2VNL5-F1
#
_cell.length_a   1.000
_cell.length_b   1.000
_cell.length_c   1.000
_cell.angle_alpha   90.00
_cell.angle_beta   90.00
_cell.angle_gamma   90.00
#
_symmetry.space_group_name_H-M   'P 1'
#
loop_
_entity.id
_entity.type
_entity.pdbx_description
1 polymer ?
#
loop_
_entity_poly.entity_id
_entity_poly.type
_entity_poly.pdbx_seq_one_letter_code
_entity_poly.pdbx_strand_id
1 'polypeptide(L)'
;MSHVMSCSGRNHRVNFLKWHFHVAKTPLGVSRSFSFAESSAYVDVTYHLKGCLLTMLFAPARPGIHNGTRFPIRVLLYIRDDFVEEAVVDPDNTFVRLRHDPFGTPVAYLFECIVYDKRYVANERVDLNAIDPAEGECIVMKHEEFPRRYFFELNIESRQLNALDGVAPVYSVVPRYIFGIENNSRMDVEFVSEAGDSIGTLGGGFLSCSYGKNFAYLPLHASLVLRVVEVTSSTFEVNEGLEEQMLLCNVFEKREAPCGSHCFLLRAKADATEKTMELFPALFIVNMDSTRSLFVQHTIGSKDTLRSEVQWVNRVVLPAAGVFPYTFISCYGYVDLFTFPWEENGEASSYSAPVEAVFSSKNRLERFCAVRADANTWFKYIKRALVIPPCWW
;
A
#
# COMPACT_ATOMS: atom_id res chain seq x y z
N MET A 1 -11.42 11.24 -42.92
CA MET A 1 -12.44 10.73 -43.87
C MET A 1 -13.67 10.34 -43.08
N SER A 2 -14.76 11.09 -43.22
CA SER A 2 -16.05 10.77 -42.60
C SER A 2 -16.80 9.79 -43.51
N HIS A 3 -17.01 8.55 -43.07
CA HIS A 3 -17.90 7.64 -43.78
C HIS A 3 -19.35 7.99 -43.45
N VAL A 4 -20.03 8.64 -44.40
CA VAL A 4 -21.48 8.76 -44.39
C VAL A 4 -22.06 7.46 -44.96
N MET A 5 -22.57 6.59 -44.10
CA MET A 5 -23.38 5.46 -44.56
C MET A 5 -24.79 5.96 -44.89
N SER A 6 -25.05 6.18 -46.19
CA SER A 6 -26.38 6.38 -46.73
C SER A 6 -26.88 5.07 -47.32
N CYS A 7 -27.74 4.36 -46.60
CA CYS A 7 -28.43 3.19 -47.13
C CYS A 7 -29.66 3.62 -47.93
N SER A 8 -29.51 3.80 -49.25
CA SER A 8 -30.65 3.91 -50.17
C SER A 8 -31.11 2.52 -50.61
N GLY A 9 -32.42 2.29 -50.55
CA GLY A 9 -33.08 0.98 -50.64
C GLY A 9 -32.63 0.02 -51.75
N ARG A 10 -32.48 -1.26 -51.40
CA ARG A 10 -33.43 -2.35 -51.67
C ARG A 10 -32.88 -3.65 -51.08
N ASN A 11 -33.70 -4.32 -50.28
CA ASN A 11 -33.57 -5.72 -49.85
C ASN A 11 -32.34 -6.17 -49.06
N HIS A 12 -32.09 -5.55 -47.90
CA HIS A 12 -31.52 -6.29 -46.76
C HIS A 12 -32.43 -6.11 -45.55
N ARG A 13 -33.05 -7.22 -45.11
CA ARG A 13 -33.78 -7.27 -43.83
C ARG A 13 -32.76 -7.17 -42.71
N VAL A 14 -32.44 -5.96 -42.29
CA VAL A 14 -31.85 -5.71 -40.98
C VAL A 14 -33.03 -5.67 -40.02
N ASN A 15 -33.07 -6.61 -39.06
CA ASN A 15 -34.09 -6.66 -38.03
C ASN A 15 -34.01 -5.37 -37.20
N PHE A 16 -34.91 -4.42 -37.47
CA PHE A 16 -35.14 -3.30 -36.57
C PHE A 16 -35.80 -3.86 -35.31
N LEU A 17 -35.01 -4.01 -34.23
CA LEU A 17 -35.60 -4.07 -32.90
C LEU A 17 -36.42 -2.79 -32.71
N LYS A 18 -37.71 -2.98 -32.47
CA LYS A 18 -38.69 -1.92 -32.21
C LYS A 18 -38.46 -1.45 -30.77
N TRP A 19 -37.85 -0.29 -30.59
CA TRP A 19 -37.64 0.31 -29.27
C TRP A 19 -38.70 1.40 -29.02
N HIS A 20 -39.50 1.22 -27.96
CA HIS A 20 -40.36 2.28 -27.43
C HIS A 20 -39.53 3.16 -26.49
N PHE A 21 -39.47 4.47 -26.74
CA PHE A 21 -38.81 5.42 -25.85
C PHE A 21 -39.84 6.39 -25.26
N HIS A 22 -39.94 6.42 -23.94
CA HIS A 22 -40.46 7.58 -23.21
C HIS A 22 -39.33 8.60 -23.15
N VAL A 23 -39.47 9.70 -23.89
CA VAL A 23 -38.49 10.79 -23.93
C VAL A 23 -38.62 11.61 -22.65
N ALA A 24 -37.78 11.31 -21.65
CA ALA A 24 -37.46 12.25 -20.59
C ALA A 24 -36.23 13.07 -21.02
N LYS A 25 -36.32 14.40 -20.88
CA LYS A 25 -35.28 15.37 -21.23
C LYS A 25 -33.99 15.11 -20.45
N THR A 26 -33.03 14.41 -21.06
CA THR A 26 -31.61 14.44 -20.67
C THR A 26 -30.75 13.94 -21.83
N PRO A 27 -29.69 14.65 -22.26
CA PRO A 27 -28.69 14.06 -23.14
C PRO A 27 -27.70 13.30 -22.25
N LEU A 28 -27.81 11.98 -22.22
CA LEU A 28 -26.82 11.10 -21.58
C LEU A 28 -26.37 10.11 -22.65
N GLY A 29 -25.13 10.26 -23.11
CA GLY A 29 -24.46 9.27 -23.95
C GLY A 29 -24.43 7.94 -23.21
N VAL A 30 -24.87 6.89 -23.88
CA VAL A 30 -24.83 5.52 -23.34
C VAL A 30 -23.72 4.80 -24.09
N SER A 31 -22.64 4.45 -23.37
CA SER A 31 -21.62 3.57 -23.91
C SER A 31 -22.27 2.24 -24.27
N ARG A 32 -22.15 1.84 -25.54
CA ARG A 32 -22.63 0.55 -26.02
C ARG A 32 -21.51 -0.14 -26.80
N SER A 33 -21.34 -1.43 -26.52
CA SER A 33 -20.50 -2.28 -27.34
C SER A 33 -21.25 -2.58 -28.65
N PHE A 34 -20.61 -2.30 -29.78
CA PHE A 34 -21.09 -2.63 -31.11
C PHE A 34 -20.20 -3.71 -31.71
N SER A 35 -20.81 -4.81 -32.15
CA SER A 35 -20.13 -5.85 -32.91
C SER A 35 -20.17 -5.51 -34.40
N PHE A 36 -18.99 -5.24 -34.99
CA PHE A 36 -18.82 -5.04 -36.42
C PHE A 36 -18.08 -6.24 -37.01
N ALA A 37 -18.84 -7.16 -37.62
CA ALA A 37 -18.33 -8.40 -38.21
C ALA A 37 -17.45 -9.22 -37.25
N GLU A 38 -16.12 -9.09 -37.31
CA GLU A 38 -15.14 -9.82 -36.48
C GLU A 38 -14.67 -9.02 -35.24
N SER A 39 -15.10 -7.76 -35.12
CA SER A 39 -14.62 -6.80 -34.12
C SER A 39 -15.71 -6.33 -33.14
N SER A 40 -15.35 -5.93 -31.92
CA SER A 40 -16.26 -5.29 -30.98
C SER A 40 -15.69 -3.98 -30.45
N ALA A 41 -16.32 -2.85 -30.80
CA ALA A 41 -15.88 -1.53 -30.38
C ALA A 41 -16.85 -0.90 -29.38
N TYR A 42 -16.29 -0.23 -28.36
CA TYR A 42 -17.06 0.68 -27.53
C TYR A 42 -17.21 2.00 -28.29
N VAL A 43 -18.46 2.32 -28.64
CA VAL A 43 -18.79 3.50 -29.42
C VAL A 43 -19.69 4.38 -28.59
N ASP A 44 -19.31 5.64 -28.45
CA ASP A 44 -20.21 6.64 -27.90
C ASP A 44 -21.26 7.01 -28.95
N VAL A 45 -22.52 6.99 -28.52
CA VAL A 45 -23.68 7.20 -29.39
C VAL A 45 -24.40 8.45 -28.93
N THR A 46 -24.20 9.53 -29.68
CA THR A 46 -24.95 10.77 -29.46
C THR A 46 -26.11 10.86 -30.45
N TYR A 47 -27.30 11.14 -29.93
CA TYR A 47 -28.52 11.28 -30.73
C TYR A 47 -28.90 12.76 -30.86
N HIS A 48 -29.09 13.23 -32.10
CA HIS A 48 -29.60 14.57 -32.38
C HIS A 48 -30.93 14.47 -33.14
N LEU A 49 -32.00 15.02 -32.58
CA LEU A 49 -33.30 15.13 -33.27
C LEU A 49 -33.47 16.55 -33.80
N LYS A 50 -33.55 16.72 -35.13
CA LYS A 50 -33.84 18.00 -35.78
C LYS A 50 -35.06 17.85 -36.69
N GLY A 51 -36.21 18.36 -36.25
CA GLY A 51 -37.49 18.13 -36.94
C GLY A 51 -37.86 16.64 -36.94
N CYS A 52 -38.08 16.07 -38.13
CA CYS A 52 -38.39 14.65 -38.32
C CYS A 52 -37.15 13.75 -38.47
N LEU A 53 -35.94 14.33 -38.42
CA LEU A 53 -34.68 13.61 -38.66
C LEU A 53 -33.98 13.29 -37.34
N LEU A 54 -33.76 12.00 -37.08
CA LEU A 54 -32.88 11.51 -36.02
C LEU A 54 -31.49 11.23 -36.60
N THR A 55 -30.48 11.98 -36.16
CA THR A 55 -29.07 11.76 -36.49
C THR A 55 -28.40 11.02 -35.33
N MET A 56 -27.69 9.94 -35.66
CA MET A 56 -26.88 9.17 -34.72
C MET A 56 -25.41 9.42 -35.03
N LEU A 57 -24.66 9.95 -34.05
CA LEU A 57 -23.22 10.17 -34.14
C LEU A 57 -22.51 9.07 -33.36
N PHE A 58 -21.60 8.38 -34.05
CA PHE A 58 -20.77 7.33 -33.51
C PHE A 58 -19.35 7.88 -33.33
N ALA A 59 -18.86 7.96 -32.10
CA ALA A 59 -17.51 8.41 -31.78
C ALA A 59 -16.72 7.25 -31.14
N PRO A 60 -15.46 7.00 -31.55
CA PRO A 60 -14.62 6.01 -30.87
C PRO A 60 -14.42 6.43 -29.41
N ALA A 61 -14.51 5.46 -28.49
CA ALA A 61 -14.25 5.76 -27.09
C ALA A 61 -12.82 6.32 -26.91
N ARG A 62 -12.70 7.42 -26.17
CA ARG A 62 -11.41 7.99 -25.76
C ARG A 62 -10.67 6.98 -24.85
N PRO A 63 -9.34 7.11 -24.70
CA PRO A 63 -8.61 6.25 -23.80
C PRO A 63 -9.17 6.33 -22.37
N GLY A 64 -9.33 5.16 -21.73
CA GLY A 64 -9.66 5.07 -20.33
C GLY A 64 -8.42 5.31 -19.45
N ILE A 65 -8.61 5.75 -18.23
CA ILE A 65 -7.56 5.89 -17.21
C ILE A 65 -7.91 4.98 -16.04
N HIS A 66 -7.14 3.93 -15.86
CA HIS A 66 -7.23 3.03 -14.72
C HIS A 66 -6.28 3.49 -13.62
N ASN A 67 -6.76 3.56 -12.39
CA ASN A 67 -5.92 3.86 -11.22
C ASN A 67 -5.39 2.55 -10.60
N GLY A 68 -4.13 2.21 -10.88
CA GLY A 68 -3.44 1.06 -10.29
C GLY A 68 -2.65 1.42 -9.03
N THR A 69 -2.93 2.55 -8.40
CA THR A 69 -2.32 2.96 -7.11
C THR A 69 -3.31 2.74 -5.97
N ARG A 70 -2.80 2.70 -4.74
CA ARG A 70 -3.63 2.58 -3.52
C ARG A 70 -4.29 3.89 -3.08
N PHE A 71 -4.02 4.99 -3.77
CA PHE A 71 -4.55 6.31 -3.43
C PHE A 71 -5.44 6.83 -4.55
N PRO A 72 -6.47 7.64 -4.26
CA PRO A 72 -7.25 8.28 -5.30
C PRO A 72 -6.36 9.15 -6.20
N ILE A 73 -6.55 9.02 -7.51
CA ILE A 73 -5.91 9.87 -8.51
C ILE A 73 -6.94 10.86 -9.02
N ARG A 74 -6.64 12.15 -8.94
CA ARG A 74 -7.41 13.20 -9.61
C ARG A 74 -6.76 13.50 -10.95
N VAL A 75 -7.56 13.46 -12.01
CA VAL A 75 -7.15 13.69 -13.39
C VAL A 75 -7.77 14.99 -13.85
N LEU A 76 -6.93 15.95 -14.25
CA LEU A 76 -7.34 17.24 -14.77
C LEU A 76 -7.07 17.29 -16.27
N LEU A 77 -8.07 17.71 -17.04
CA LEU A 77 -7.97 17.78 -18.49
C LEU A 77 -7.86 19.21 -18.98
N TYR A 78 -6.96 19.38 -19.94
CA TYR A 78 -6.67 20.65 -20.59
C TYR A 78 -6.84 20.53 -22.11
N ILE A 79 -7.44 21.55 -22.72
CA ILE A 79 -7.52 21.72 -24.18
C ILE A 79 -7.01 23.12 -24.49
N ARG A 80 -5.93 23.23 -25.28
CA ARG A 80 -5.26 24.52 -25.58
C ARG A 80 -4.97 25.32 -24.30
N ASP A 81 -4.47 24.63 -23.28
CA ASP A 81 -4.14 25.16 -21.95
C ASP A 81 -5.31 25.62 -21.07
N ASP A 82 -6.54 25.57 -21.56
CA ASP A 82 -7.74 25.82 -20.75
C ASP A 82 -8.13 24.55 -19.99
N PHE A 83 -8.43 24.69 -18.69
CA PHE A 83 -8.99 23.61 -17.87
C PHE A 83 -10.43 23.35 -18.27
N VAL A 84 -10.76 22.09 -18.57
CA VAL A 84 -12.07 21.72 -19.14
C VAL A 84 -12.85 20.74 -18.27
N GLU A 85 -12.16 19.80 -17.64
CA GLU A 85 -12.79 18.70 -16.92
C GLU A 85 -11.87 18.17 -15.82
N GLU A 86 -12.46 17.69 -14.75
CA GLU A 86 -11.77 16.92 -13.72
C GLU A 86 -12.53 15.64 -13.38
N ALA A 87 -11.79 14.62 -12.97
CA ALA A 87 -12.35 13.41 -12.41
C ALA A 87 -11.46 12.91 -11.26
N VAL A 88 -12.07 12.35 -10.23
CA VAL A 88 -11.37 11.57 -9.19
C VAL A 88 -11.60 10.10 -9.49
N VAL A 89 -10.52 9.34 -9.58
CA VAL A 89 -10.49 7.92 -9.89
C VAL A 89 -10.01 7.19 -8.66
N ASP A 90 -10.92 6.49 -7.98
CA ASP A 90 -10.56 5.67 -6.83
C ASP A 90 -9.64 4.50 -7.25
N PRO A 91 -8.86 3.92 -6.30
CA PRO A 91 -8.06 2.73 -6.55
C PRO A 91 -8.84 1.62 -7.25
N ASP A 92 -8.19 0.94 -8.20
CA ASP A 92 -8.70 -0.14 -9.05
C ASP A 92 -9.87 0.25 -9.99
N ASN A 93 -10.39 1.46 -9.88
CA ASN A 93 -11.43 1.96 -10.76
C ASN A 93 -10.84 2.52 -12.06
N THR A 94 -11.69 2.57 -13.08
CA THR A 94 -11.33 3.10 -14.40
C THR A 94 -12.26 4.26 -14.76
N PHE A 95 -11.66 5.41 -15.01
CA PHE A 95 -12.35 6.56 -15.58
C PHE A 95 -12.37 6.44 -17.10
N VAL A 96 -13.55 6.63 -17.70
CA VAL A 96 -13.74 6.66 -19.15
C VAL A 96 -14.43 7.97 -19.52
N ARG A 97 -13.80 8.73 -20.42
CA ARG A 97 -14.31 10.03 -20.84
C ARG A 97 -15.41 9.89 -21.89
N LEU A 98 -16.56 10.56 -21.67
CA LEU A 98 -17.70 10.61 -22.60
C LEU A 98 -18.01 12.02 -23.13
N ARG A 99 -17.35 13.07 -22.64
CA ARG A 99 -17.81 14.46 -22.86
C ARG A 99 -17.20 15.19 -24.05
N HIS A 100 -16.16 14.66 -24.69
CA HIS A 100 -15.39 15.42 -25.68
C HIS A 100 -14.97 14.59 -26.90
N ASP A 101 -15.10 15.20 -28.08
CA ASP A 101 -14.88 14.58 -29.39
C ASP A 101 -13.48 13.93 -29.50
N PRO A 102 -13.38 12.62 -29.78
CA PRO A 102 -12.11 11.91 -29.99
C PRO A 102 -11.26 12.41 -31.15
N PHE A 103 -11.90 12.98 -32.19
CA PHE A 103 -11.21 13.56 -33.35
C PHE A 103 -11.04 15.08 -33.23
N GLY A 104 -11.39 15.64 -32.06
CA GLY A 104 -11.27 17.06 -31.75
C GLY A 104 -9.84 17.50 -31.48
N THR A 105 -9.72 18.65 -30.82
CA THR A 105 -8.41 19.21 -30.45
C THR A 105 -7.64 18.26 -29.50
N PRO A 106 -6.30 18.18 -29.58
CA PRO A 106 -5.48 17.40 -28.65
C PRO A 106 -5.78 17.74 -27.19
N VAL A 107 -5.66 16.73 -26.32
CA VAL A 107 -6.05 16.80 -24.92
C VAL A 107 -4.84 16.43 -24.07
N ALA A 108 -4.48 17.32 -23.16
CA ALA A 108 -3.42 17.07 -22.19
C ALA A 108 -4.02 16.75 -20.83
N TYR A 109 -3.45 15.76 -20.15
CA TYR A 109 -3.87 15.28 -18.85
C TYR A 109 -2.82 15.65 -17.80
N LEU A 110 -3.24 16.24 -16.68
CA LEU A 110 -2.42 16.43 -15.50
C LEU A 110 -2.91 15.48 -14.42
N PHE A 111 -1.99 14.70 -13.85
CA PHE A 111 -2.29 13.74 -12.80
C PHE A 111 -1.97 14.30 -11.43
N GLU A 112 -2.84 14.04 -10.48
CA GLU A 112 -2.68 14.38 -9.08
C GLU A 112 -2.98 13.15 -8.24
N CYS A 113 -2.19 12.92 -7.20
CA CYS A 113 -2.40 11.84 -6.25
C CYS A 113 -2.67 12.45 -4.87
N ILE A 114 -3.76 12.03 -4.24
CA ILE A 114 -4.19 12.54 -2.93
C ILE A 114 -3.85 11.50 -1.88
N VAL A 115 -2.81 11.78 -1.08
CA VAL A 115 -2.30 10.89 -0.04
C VAL A 115 -2.60 11.52 1.32
N TYR A 116 -3.58 11.00 2.04
CA TYR A 116 -3.94 11.46 3.39
C TYR A 116 -4.05 12.99 3.50
N ASP A 117 -4.86 13.58 2.63
CA ASP A 117 -5.09 15.03 2.52
C ASP A 117 -3.91 15.85 2.01
N LYS A 118 -2.77 15.22 1.68
CA LYS A 118 -1.64 15.85 0.97
C LYS A 118 -1.78 15.64 -0.53
N ARG A 119 -1.53 16.70 -1.29
CA ARG A 119 -1.64 16.69 -2.75
C ARG A 119 -0.26 16.57 -3.39
N TYR A 120 -0.14 15.60 -4.27
CA TYR A 120 1.02 15.40 -5.12
C TYR A 120 0.62 15.62 -6.57
N VAL A 121 1.34 16.47 -7.28
CA VAL A 121 1.02 16.88 -8.66
C VAL A 121 2.13 16.40 -9.58
N ALA A 122 1.76 15.85 -10.74
CA ALA A 122 2.72 15.50 -11.78
C ALA A 122 3.49 16.76 -12.24
N ASN A 123 4.77 16.59 -12.54
CA ASN A 123 5.65 17.64 -13.03
C ASN A 123 5.22 18.21 -14.39
N GLU A 124 4.53 17.41 -15.20
CA GLU A 124 4.14 17.76 -16.56
C GLU A 124 2.76 17.21 -16.95
N ARG A 125 2.24 17.75 -18.05
CA ARG A 125 0.99 17.27 -18.65
C ARG A 125 1.32 16.26 -19.74
N VAL A 126 0.51 15.22 -19.84
CA VAL A 126 0.73 14.11 -20.75
C VAL A 126 -0.39 14.05 -21.78
N ASP A 127 -0.06 13.90 -23.07
CA ASP A 127 -1.05 13.51 -24.10
C ASP A 127 -1.05 12.00 -24.23
N LEU A 128 -2.13 11.36 -23.76
CA LEU A 128 -2.26 9.90 -23.79
C LEU A 128 -2.16 9.32 -25.20
N ASN A 129 -2.50 10.07 -26.26
CA ASN A 129 -2.42 9.56 -27.63
C ASN A 129 -0.99 9.58 -28.19
N ALA A 130 -0.07 10.31 -27.53
CA ALA A 130 1.33 10.37 -27.92
C ALA A 130 2.18 9.28 -27.24
N ILE A 131 1.63 8.59 -26.23
CA ILE A 131 2.32 7.51 -25.52
C ILE A 131 2.45 6.30 -26.43
N ASP A 132 3.68 5.82 -26.63
CA ASP A 132 3.92 4.51 -27.25
C ASP A 132 3.38 3.41 -26.33
N PRO A 133 2.39 2.60 -26.76
CA PRO A 133 1.86 1.52 -25.93
C PRO A 133 2.90 0.48 -25.49
N ALA A 134 4.02 0.34 -26.20
CA ALA A 134 5.09 -0.60 -25.89
C ALA A 134 6.06 -0.08 -24.82
N GLU A 135 6.27 1.24 -24.74
CA GLU A 135 7.22 1.86 -23.81
C GLU A 135 6.53 2.44 -22.56
N GLY A 136 5.30 2.95 -22.72
CA GLY A 136 4.61 3.70 -21.68
C GLY A 136 5.21 5.10 -21.48
N GLU A 137 4.77 5.80 -20.43
CA GLU A 137 5.27 7.13 -20.06
C GLU A 137 5.49 7.19 -18.55
N CYS A 138 6.57 7.85 -18.10
CA CYS A 138 6.84 8.04 -16.67
C CYS A 138 6.47 9.46 -16.24
N ILE A 139 5.75 9.60 -15.13
CA ILE A 139 5.45 10.90 -14.52
C ILE A 139 6.03 11.02 -13.13
N VAL A 140 6.59 12.20 -12.86
CA VAL A 140 7.26 12.51 -11.59
C VAL A 140 6.29 13.27 -10.69
N MET A 141 5.99 12.71 -9.52
CA MET A 141 5.05 13.28 -8.55
C MET A 141 5.77 14.16 -7.53
N LYS A 142 5.31 15.41 -7.42
CA LYS A 142 5.87 16.44 -6.53
C LYS A 142 4.84 16.86 -5.49
N HIS A 143 5.26 17.08 -4.25
CA HIS A 143 4.36 17.60 -3.22
C HIS A 143 3.99 19.05 -3.53
N GLU A 144 2.71 19.40 -3.42
CA GLU A 144 2.20 20.75 -3.75
C GLU A 144 2.90 21.85 -2.95
N GLU A 145 3.04 21.68 -1.63
CA GLU A 145 3.71 22.65 -0.76
C GLU A 145 5.25 22.66 -0.91
N PHE A 146 5.84 21.56 -1.37
CA PHE A 146 7.29 21.39 -1.48
C PHE A 146 7.69 20.93 -2.89
N PRO A 147 7.40 21.71 -3.93
CA PRO A 147 7.51 21.26 -5.33
C PRO A 147 8.95 21.07 -5.82
N ARG A 148 9.93 21.56 -5.05
CA ARG A 148 11.36 21.33 -5.31
C ARG A 148 11.85 19.97 -4.81
N ARG A 149 11.06 19.28 -4.01
CA ARG A 149 11.36 17.92 -3.53
C ARG A 149 10.63 16.92 -4.41
N TYR A 150 11.41 16.05 -5.04
CA TYR A 150 10.91 14.88 -5.71
C TYR A 150 10.54 13.81 -4.68
N PHE A 151 9.41 13.14 -4.87
CA PHE A 151 8.92 12.16 -3.89
C PHE A 151 8.75 10.75 -4.45
N PHE A 152 8.08 10.59 -5.60
CA PHE A 152 7.87 9.27 -6.22
C PHE A 152 7.51 9.38 -7.71
N GLU A 153 7.57 8.25 -8.41
CA GLU A 153 7.24 8.11 -9.83
C GLU A 153 6.06 7.17 -10.05
N LEU A 154 5.27 7.47 -11.08
CA LEU A 154 4.23 6.59 -11.60
C LEU A 154 4.51 6.30 -13.08
N ASN A 155 4.24 5.08 -13.52
CA ASN A 155 4.22 4.70 -14.93
C ASN A 155 2.80 4.78 -15.47
N ILE A 156 2.65 5.20 -16.72
CA ILE A 156 1.42 5.14 -17.49
C ILE A 156 1.60 4.05 -18.53
N GLU A 157 0.93 2.92 -18.33
CA GLU A 157 1.08 1.71 -19.14
C GLU A 157 -0.19 1.42 -19.91
N SER A 158 -0.08 1.03 -21.18
CA SER A 158 -1.25 0.60 -21.94
C SER A 158 -1.69 -0.81 -21.50
N ARG A 159 -2.86 -0.92 -20.88
CA ARG A 159 -3.55 -2.21 -20.71
C ARG A 159 -4.21 -2.57 -22.03
N GLN A 160 -3.54 -3.42 -22.81
CA GLN A 160 -4.23 -4.19 -23.84
C GLN A 160 -5.11 -5.23 -23.14
N LEU A 161 -6.37 -4.89 -22.86
CA LEU A 161 -7.39 -5.91 -22.60
C LEU A 161 -7.50 -6.75 -23.86
N ASN A 162 -6.94 -7.97 -23.83
CA ASN A 162 -6.99 -9.02 -24.84
C ASN A 162 -7.35 -8.53 -26.25
N ALA A 163 -6.30 -8.39 -27.07
CA ALA A 163 -6.29 -8.01 -28.47
C ALA A 163 -7.29 -8.79 -29.37
N LEU A 164 -8.57 -8.46 -29.22
CA LEU A 164 -9.64 -8.71 -30.18
C LEU A 164 -10.33 -7.36 -30.39
N ASP A 165 -9.77 -6.63 -31.34
CA ASP A 165 -10.47 -5.69 -32.20
C ASP A 165 -11.40 -4.64 -31.56
N GLY A 166 -10.90 -3.41 -31.42
CA GLY A 166 -11.72 -2.19 -31.41
C GLY A 166 -12.07 -1.57 -30.05
N VAL A 167 -11.58 -2.12 -28.94
CA VAL A 167 -11.75 -1.54 -27.60
C VAL A 167 -10.82 -0.33 -27.43
N ALA A 168 -11.34 0.79 -26.91
CA ALA A 168 -10.54 1.96 -26.62
C ALA A 168 -9.38 1.62 -25.66
N PRO A 169 -8.17 2.14 -25.89
CA PRO A 169 -7.01 1.82 -25.06
C PRO A 169 -7.27 2.27 -23.62
N VAL A 170 -6.98 1.43 -22.64
CA VAL A 170 -7.02 1.84 -21.23
C VAL A 170 -5.59 2.00 -20.76
N TYR A 171 -5.24 3.18 -20.29
CA TYR A 171 -3.94 3.45 -19.67
C TYR A 171 -4.05 3.25 -18.16
N SER A 172 -3.23 2.38 -17.61
CA SER A 172 -3.09 2.19 -16.17
C SER A 172 -1.99 3.08 -15.63
N VAL A 173 -2.34 3.88 -14.62
CA VAL A 173 -1.36 4.63 -13.83
C VAL A 173 -0.93 3.76 -12.66
N VAL A 174 0.32 3.31 -12.64
CA VAL A 174 0.85 2.34 -11.67
C VAL A 174 2.13 2.85 -11.00
N PRO A 175 2.43 2.41 -9.77
CA PRO A 175 3.71 2.69 -9.10
C PRO A 175 4.94 2.27 -9.93
N ARG A 176 5.97 3.13 -10.05
CA ARG A 176 7.24 2.81 -10.74
C ARG A 176 8.44 3.04 -9.81
N TYR A 177 9.40 2.11 -9.80
CA TYR A 177 10.60 2.15 -8.94
C TYR A 177 10.32 2.43 -7.46
N ILE A 178 9.11 2.10 -7.00
CA ILE A 178 8.67 2.23 -5.61
C ILE A 178 8.02 0.92 -5.16
N PHE A 179 7.98 0.70 -3.85
CA PHE A 179 7.27 -0.39 -3.20
C PHE A 179 6.29 0.19 -2.18
N GLY A 180 5.16 -0.50 -1.99
CA GLY A 180 4.20 -0.20 -0.93
C GLY A 180 4.69 -0.74 0.40
N ILE A 181 4.47 -0.02 1.49
CA ILE A 181 4.74 -0.49 2.85
C ILE A 181 3.52 -0.32 3.73
N GLU A 182 3.09 -1.41 4.38
CA GLU A 182 2.04 -1.40 5.41
C GLU A 182 2.66 -1.43 6.81
N ASN A 183 2.32 -0.46 7.65
CA ASN A 183 2.76 -0.46 9.04
C ASN A 183 1.79 -1.26 9.92
N ASN A 184 2.20 -2.48 10.23
CA ASN A 184 1.54 -3.39 11.16
C ASN A 184 2.32 -3.52 12.49
N SER A 185 3.26 -2.62 12.74
CA SER A 185 4.17 -2.67 13.90
C SER A 185 3.54 -2.20 15.21
N ARG A 186 2.38 -1.53 15.12
CA ARG A 186 1.64 -0.90 16.25
C ARG A 186 2.38 0.25 16.92
N MET A 187 3.38 0.80 16.22
CA MET A 187 4.01 2.07 16.53
C MET A 187 3.99 2.95 15.29
N ASP A 188 3.81 4.25 15.45
CA ASP A 188 4.04 5.20 14.37
C ASP A 188 5.56 5.28 14.11
N VAL A 189 5.95 5.22 12.83
CA VAL A 189 7.35 5.21 12.42
C VAL A 189 7.61 6.22 11.31
N GLU A 190 8.83 6.72 11.19
CA GLU A 190 9.22 7.62 10.09
C GLU A 190 10.26 6.91 9.22
N PHE A 191 10.08 7.00 7.89
CA PHE A 191 11.10 6.59 6.92
C PHE A 191 11.68 7.85 6.29
N VAL A 192 13.00 7.95 6.28
CA VAL A 192 13.76 9.03 5.63
C VAL A 192 14.85 8.45 4.75
N SER A 193 15.42 9.27 3.88
CA SER A 193 16.71 8.95 3.24
C SER A 193 17.83 8.90 4.27
N GLU A 194 18.98 8.33 3.91
CA GLU A 194 20.20 8.39 4.72
C GLU A 194 20.62 9.84 5.08
N ALA A 195 20.40 10.80 4.18
CA ALA A 195 20.62 12.22 4.42
C ALA A 195 19.59 12.85 5.39
N GLY A 196 18.54 12.12 5.75
CA GLY A 196 17.45 12.59 6.60
C GLY A 196 16.35 13.35 5.86
N ASP A 197 16.33 13.26 4.53
CA ASP A 197 15.31 13.91 3.71
C ASP A 197 14.00 13.13 3.68
N SER A 198 12.91 13.88 3.51
CA SER A 198 11.58 13.33 3.27
C SER A 198 11.55 12.47 2.02
N ILE A 199 10.83 11.34 2.06
CA ILE A 199 10.84 10.39 0.96
C ILE A 199 9.46 9.80 0.67
N GLY A 200 9.25 9.37 -0.58
CA GLY A 200 8.04 8.68 -0.98
C GLY A 200 6.76 9.49 -0.72
N THR A 201 5.67 8.81 -0.42
CA THR A 201 4.39 9.48 -0.12
C THR A 201 4.29 10.03 1.30
N LEU A 202 5.33 9.93 2.13
CA LEU A 202 5.28 10.40 3.51
C LEU A 202 5.41 11.92 3.62
N GLY A 203 6.17 12.54 2.70
CA GLY A 203 6.31 14.01 2.70
C GLY A 203 6.90 14.57 4.01
N GLY A 204 7.69 13.78 4.74
CA GLY A 204 8.25 14.15 6.05
C GLY A 204 7.32 13.90 7.24
N GLY A 205 6.22 13.16 7.05
CA GLY A 205 5.36 12.69 8.13
C GLY A 205 5.68 11.26 8.56
N PHE A 206 5.01 10.82 9.62
CA PHE A 206 5.06 9.44 10.09
C PHE A 206 4.15 8.53 9.26
N LEU A 207 4.60 7.30 9.03
CA LEU A 207 3.76 6.18 8.64
C LEU A 207 3.03 5.68 9.89
N SER A 208 1.73 5.95 10.01
CA SER A 208 0.99 5.60 11.21
C SER A 208 0.76 4.10 11.33
N CYS A 209 0.59 3.56 12.53
CA CYS A 209 0.06 2.21 12.71
C CYS A 209 -1.48 2.16 12.73
N SER A 210 -2.15 3.31 12.61
CA SER A 210 -3.60 3.42 12.63
C SER A 210 -4.22 3.00 11.30
N TYR A 211 -5.35 2.29 11.36
CA TYR A 211 -6.06 1.85 10.16
C TYR A 211 -6.41 3.03 9.26
N GLY A 212 -6.18 2.85 7.95
CA GLY A 212 -6.45 3.88 6.94
C GLY A 212 -5.36 4.94 6.81
N LYS A 213 -4.34 4.97 7.68
CA LYS A 213 -3.14 5.83 7.57
C LYS A 213 -1.82 5.06 7.67
N ASN A 214 -1.90 3.74 7.51
CA ASN A 214 -0.80 2.81 7.70
C ASN A 214 -0.14 2.35 6.42
N PHE A 215 -0.29 3.07 5.32
CA PHE A 215 0.36 2.73 4.06
C PHE A 215 1.14 3.91 3.48
N ALA A 216 2.27 3.62 2.85
CA ALA A 216 3.00 4.57 2.04
C ALA A 216 3.67 3.87 0.85
N TYR A 217 4.01 4.63 -0.18
CA TYR A 217 5.00 4.21 -1.16
C TYR A 217 6.37 4.77 -0.81
N LEU A 218 7.40 3.92 -0.89
CA LEU A 218 8.81 4.25 -0.69
C LEU A 218 9.63 3.83 -1.90
N PRO A 219 10.72 4.53 -2.24
CA PRO A 219 11.55 4.18 -3.39
C PRO A 219 12.32 2.88 -3.19
N LEU A 220 12.42 2.11 -4.28
CA LEU A 220 13.36 1.02 -4.42
C LEU A 220 14.77 1.56 -4.63
N HIS A 221 15.79 0.77 -4.28
CA HIS A 221 17.20 1.10 -4.49
C HIS A 221 17.69 2.40 -3.84
N ALA A 222 16.93 2.90 -2.86
CA ALA A 222 17.30 4.06 -2.07
C ALA A 222 17.85 3.61 -0.71
N SER A 223 18.87 4.31 -0.23
CA SER A 223 19.36 4.18 1.13
C SER A 223 18.38 4.84 2.11
N LEU A 224 17.68 3.99 2.87
CA LEU A 224 16.62 4.36 3.81
C LEU A 224 17.09 4.22 5.26
N VAL A 225 16.51 5.03 6.13
CA VAL A 225 16.64 4.92 7.59
C VAL A 225 15.26 4.92 8.22
N LEU A 226 15.03 3.97 9.12
CA LEU A 226 13.82 3.92 9.95
C LEU A 226 14.07 4.73 11.23
N ARG A 227 13.13 5.59 11.58
CA ARG A 227 13.15 6.38 12.81
C ARG A 227 11.92 6.06 13.64
N VAL A 228 12.14 5.84 14.93
CA VAL A 228 11.09 5.53 15.89
C VAL A 228 11.38 6.33 17.15
N VAL A 229 10.46 7.22 17.53
CA VAL A 229 10.66 8.15 18.65
C VAL A 229 11.95 8.97 18.42
N GLU A 230 12.99 8.80 19.24
CA GLU A 230 14.28 9.51 19.14
C GLU A 230 15.42 8.62 18.62
N VAL A 231 15.12 7.41 18.14
CA VAL A 231 16.14 6.42 17.76
C VAL A 231 16.04 6.06 16.29
N THR A 232 17.19 5.75 15.69
CA THR A 232 17.32 5.48 14.25
C THR A 232 17.90 4.10 14.01
N SER A 233 17.47 3.45 12.92
CA SER A 233 18.09 2.23 12.45
C SER A 233 19.43 2.49 11.76
N SER A 234 20.18 1.42 11.50
CA SER A 234 21.19 1.45 10.44
C SER A 234 20.54 1.71 9.08
N THR A 235 21.31 2.28 8.15
CA THR A 235 20.91 2.41 6.75
C THR A 235 20.60 1.03 6.15
N PHE A 236 19.53 0.94 5.36
CA PHE A 236 19.13 -0.26 4.65
C PHE A 236 18.59 0.10 3.25
N GLU A 237 18.46 -0.90 2.37
CA GLU A 237 17.99 -0.72 0.99
C GLU A 237 16.97 -1.81 0.66
N VAL A 238 15.94 -1.46 -0.11
CA VAL A 238 14.95 -2.44 -0.61
C VAL A 238 15.08 -2.54 -2.12
N ASN A 239 15.37 -3.75 -2.58
CA ASN A 239 15.52 -4.09 -4.00
C ASN A 239 14.22 -4.70 -4.54
N GLU A 240 14.16 -4.91 -5.86
CA GLU A 240 13.00 -5.56 -6.50
C GLU A 240 12.68 -6.96 -5.96
N GLY A 241 13.66 -7.63 -5.36
CA GLY A 241 13.46 -8.95 -4.72
C GLY A 241 12.66 -8.90 -3.42
N LEU A 242 12.40 -7.71 -2.85
CA LEU A 242 11.66 -7.51 -1.59
C LEU A 242 12.13 -8.43 -0.45
N GLU A 243 13.45 -8.57 -0.32
CA GLU A 243 14.04 -9.45 0.68
C GLU A 243 13.64 -9.06 2.10
N GLU A 244 13.38 -10.07 2.93
CA GLU A 244 13.04 -9.88 4.33
C GLU A 244 14.24 -9.31 5.11
N GLN A 245 14.00 -8.25 5.88
CA GLN A 245 15.04 -7.52 6.62
C GLN A 245 14.61 -7.24 8.06
N MET A 246 15.58 -7.28 8.96
CA MET A 246 15.38 -6.90 10.37
C MET A 246 15.96 -5.51 10.60
N LEU A 247 15.14 -4.58 11.09
CA LEU A 247 15.49 -3.19 11.31
C LEU A 247 15.60 -2.93 12.81
N LEU A 248 16.82 -2.62 13.27
CA LEU A 248 17.15 -2.39 14.68
C LEU A 248 17.41 -0.91 14.91
N CYS A 249 16.62 -0.26 15.76
CA CYS A 249 16.78 1.13 16.18
C CYS A 249 17.32 1.15 17.63
N ASN A 250 18.62 1.42 17.79
CA ASN A 250 19.30 1.33 19.08
C ASN A 250 18.97 2.53 19.98
N VAL A 251 18.63 2.27 21.24
CA VAL A 251 18.29 3.32 22.21
C VAL A 251 19.52 3.79 22.97
N PHE A 252 20.11 4.91 22.53
CA PHE A 252 21.24 5.51 23.22
C PHE A 252 20.80 6.26 24.46
N GLU A 253 20.97 5.68 25.64
CA GLU A 253 20.96 6.46 26.87
C GLU A 253 22.30 7.20 27.04
N LYS A 254 22.22 8.44 27.52
CA LYS A 254 23.37 9.34 27.62
C LYS A 254 24.44 8.74 28.57
N ARG A 255 25.49 8.16 27.96
CA ARG A 255 26.78 7.70 28.53
C ARG A 255 26.94 6.19 28.80
N GLU A 256 25.93 5.36 28.56
CA GLU A 256 26.07 3.89 28.67
C GLU A 256 25.76 3.21 27.34
N ALA A 257 26.30 2.01 27.14
CA ALA A 257 25.99 1.22 25.95
C ALA A 257 24.48 0.89 25.94
N PRO A 258 23.80 0.98 24.78
CA PRO A 258 22.38 0.70 24.69
C PRO A 258 22.12 -0.75 25.14
N CYS A 259 21.33 -0.96 26.20
CA CYS A 259 20.93 -2.31 26.62
C CYS A 259 19.76 -2.85 25.79
N GLY A 260 18.98 -1.97 25.12
CA GLY A 260 17.86 -2.35 24.27
C GLY A 260 17.66 -1.49 23.02
N SER A 261 16.87 -2.03 22.09
CA SER A 261 16.58 -1.51 20.77
C SER A 261 15.16 -1.82 20.35
N HIS A 262 14.53 -0.92 19.59
CA HIS A 262 13.32 -1.27 18.87
C HIS A 262 13.68 -2.10 17.63
N CYS A 263 13.09 -3.28 17.52
CA CYS A 263 13.31 -4.24 16.45
C CYS A 263 12.03 -4.44 15.66
N PHE A 264 12.16 -4.28 14.34
CA PHE A 264 11.09 -4.44 13.38
C PHE A 264 11.47 -5.46 12.33
N LEU A 265 10.46 -6.14 11.80
CA LEU A 265 10.58 -6.99 10.64
C LEU A 265 9.96 -6.31 9.44
N LEU A 266 10.74 -6.07 8.40
CA LEU A 266 10.24 -5.72 7.09
C LEU A 266 10.19 -6.99 6.23
N ARG A 267 9.01 -7.37 5.76
CA ARG A 267 8.82 -8.60 4.95
C ARG A 267 7.93 -8.35 3.75
N ALA A 268 8.17 -9.07 2.66
CA ALA A 268 7.24 -9.08 1.53
C ALA A 268 5.86 -9.61 1.96
N LYS A 269 4.81 -9.00 1.40
CA LYS A 269 3.46 -9.53 1.50
C LYS A 269 3.35 -10.78 0.62
N ALA A 270 2.57 -11.77 1.06
CA ALA A 270 2.47 -13.05 0.35
C ALA A 270 1.77 -12.93 -1.02
N ASP A 271 1.02 -11.85 -1.24
CA ASP A 271 0.44 -11.54 -2.55
C ASP A 271 1.50 -10.81 -3.41
N ALA A 272 2.02 -11.52 -4.41
CA ALA A 272 3.13 -11.08 -5.24
C ALA A 272 2.73 -10.05 -6.32
N THR A 273 1.44 -9.77 -6.49
CA THR A 273 0.96 -8.89 -7.56
C THR A 273 1.17 -7.41 -7.25
N GLU A 274 1.18 -7.04 -5.98
CA GLU A 274 1.52 -5.70 -5.50
C GLU A 274 2.94 -5.75 -4.94
N LYS A 275 3.88 -4.92 -5.44
CA LYS A 275 5.23 -4.77 -4.86
C LYS A 275 5.11 -4.16 -3.44
N THR A 276 4.63 -4.93 -2.48
CA THR A 276 4.20 -4.48 -1.16
C THR A 276 4.89 -5.27 -0.06
N MET A 277 5.35 -4.55 0.97
CA MET A 277 5.95 -5.09 2.17
C MET A 277 5.13 -4.71 3.41
N GLU A 278 5.31 -5.46 4.48
CA GLU A 278 4.69 -5.22 5.78
C GLU A 278 5.78 -5.04 6.83
N LEU A 279 5.62 -4.01 7.66
CA LEU A 279 6.44 -3.76 8.84
C LEU A 279 5.75 -4.35 10.08
N PHE A 280 6.37 -5.32 10.72
CA PHE A 280 5.86 -6.02 11.90
C PHE A 280 6.75 -5.79 13.12
N PRO A 281 6.21 -5.98 14.35
CA PRO A 281 7.07 -6.10 15.52
C PRO A 281 7.93 -7.37 15.43
N ALA A 282 9.08 -7.35 16.11
CA ALA A 282 9.96 -8.53 16.18
C ALA A 282 9.34 -9.71 16.94
N LEU A 283 8.47 -9.42 17.92
CA LEU A 283 7.83 -10.41 18.76
C LEU A 283 6.33 -10.12 18.90
N PHE A 284 5.52 -11.17 18.93
CA PHE A 284 4.15 -11.12 19.42
C PHE A 284 4.04 -11.95 20.69
N ILE A 285 3.39 -11.44 21.73
CA ILE A 285 3.07 -12.20 22.92
C ILE A 285 1.56 -12.49 22.88
N VAL A 286 1.18 -13.76 22.92
CA VAL A 286 -0.20 -14.20 22.77
C VAL A 286 -0.68 -14.89 24.04
N ASN A 287 -1.71 -14.33 24.67
CA ASN A 287 -2.42 -14.95 25.77
C ASN A 287 -3.53 -15.83 25.20
N MET A 288 -3.39 -17.14 25.31
CA MET A 288 -4.42 -18.08 24.83
C MET A 288 -5.52 -18.33 25.87
N ASP A 289 -5.39 -17.82 27.09
CA ASP A 289 -6.41 -17.92 28.12
C ASP A 289 -7.52 -16.91 27.84
N SER A 290 -8.75 -17.39 27.64
CA SER A 290 -9.91 -16.57 27.29
C SER A 290 -10.57 -15.87 28.48
N THR A 291 -10.09 -16.11 29.70
CA THR A 291 -10.73 -15.68 30.95
C THR A 291 -9.86 -14.77 31.82
N ARG A 292 -8.53 -14.92 31.77
CA ARG A 292 -7.61 -14.21 32.66
C ARG A 292 -6.66 -13.31 31.88
N SER A 293 -6.44 -12.10 32.41
CA SER A 293 -5.36 -11.23 31.97
C SER A 293 -4.02 -11.75 32.47
N LEU A 294 -2.97 -11.49 31.70
CA LEU A 294 -1.61 -11.88 31.99
C LEU A 294 -0.74 -10.65 32.16
N PHE A 295 0.02 -10.56 33.24
CA PHE A 295 1.13 -9.64 33.34
C PHE A 295 2.33 -10.22 32.59
N VAL A 296 3.00 -9.38 31.82
CA VAL A 296 4.27 -9.73 31.19
C VAL A 296 5.32 -8.79 31.73
N GLN A 297 6.33 -9.35 32.39
CA GLN A 297 7.51 -8.61 32.79
C GLN A 297 8.67 -9.00 31.88
N HIS A 298 9.18 -8.03 31.13
CA HIS A 298 10.39 -8.15 30.35
C HIS A 298 11.57 -7.55 31.10
N THR A 299 12.65 -8.31 31.26
CA THR A 299 13.89 -7.86 31.90
C THR A 299 15.06 -8.09 30.97
N ILE A 300 15.92 -7.08 30.83
CA ILE A 300 17.17 -7.18 30.07
C ILE A 300 18.33 -7.29 31.05
N GLY A 301 19.11 -8.37 30.91
CA GLY A 301 20.28 -8.65 31.75
C GLY A 301 21.56 -8.79 30.93
N SER A 302 22.71 -8.49 31.54
CA SER A 302 24.02 -8.76 30.94
C SER A 302 24.30 -10.27 30.92
N LYS A 303 24.85 -10.76 29.80
CA LYS A 303 25.20 -12.16 29.61
C LYS A 303 26.41 -12.63 30.43
N ASP A 304 27.28 -11.69 30.84
CA ASP A 304 28.61 -11.98 31.37
C ASP A 304 28.73 -11.97 32.91
N THR A 305 27.63 -11.73 33.63
CA THR A 305 27.66 -11.67 35.11
C THR A 305 26.89 -12.84 35.74
N LEU A 306 27.60 -13.59 36.61
CA LEU A 306 27.04 -14.67 37.48
C LEU A 306 25.90 -14.19 38.40
N ARG A 307 25.72 -12.87 38.52
CA ARG A 307 24.53 -12.21 39.01
C ARG A 307 24.09 -11.26 37.90
N SER A 308 23.06 -11.65 37.14
CA SER A 308 22.48 -10.79 36.10
C SER A 308 22.00 -9.50 36.74
N GLU A 309 22.82 -8.45 36.67
CA GLU A 309 22.41 -7.12 37.05
C GLU A 309 21.35 -6.68 36.04
N VAL A 310 20.12 -6.51 36.53
CA VAL A 310 18.97 -6.16 35.71
C VAL A 310 19.18 -4.72 35.27
N GLN A 311 19.42 -4.53 33.97
CA GLN A 311 19.65 -3.19 33.41
C GLN A 311 18.34 -2.50 33.05
N TRP A 312 17.29 -3.28 32.78
CA TRP A 312 16.02 -2.73 32.36
C TRP A 312 14.87 -3.67 32.72
N VAL A 313 13.72 -3.08 33.10
CA VAL A 313 12.48 -3.80 33.40
C VAL A 313 11.30 -3.05 32.80
N ASN A 314 10.43 -3.77 32.10
CA ASN A 314 9.14 -3.26 31.67
C ASN A 314 8.04 -4.25 31.99
N ARG A 315 6.86 -3.73 32.31
CA ARG A 315 5.68 -4.50 32.69
C ARG A 315 4.50 -4.06 31.87
N VAL A 316 3.81 -5.02 31.28
CA VAL A 316 2.61 -4.79 30.47
C VAL A 316 1.52 -5.76 30.87
N VAL A 317 0.27 -5.33 30.75
CA VAL A 317 -0.91 -6.18 30.95
C VAL A 317 -1.42 -6.62 29.60
N LEU A 318 -1.54 -7.93 29.43
CA LEU A 318 -2.10 -8.56 28.24
C LEU A 318 -3.47 -9.12 28.59
N PRO A 319 -4.57 -8.58 28.02
CA PRO A 319 -5.92 -9.05 28.33
C PRO A 319 -6.12 -10.53 27.96
N ALA A 320 -7.17 -11.12 28.51
CA ALA A 320 -7.65 -12.44 28.13
C ALA A 320 -7.88 -12.53 26.60
N ALA A 321 -7.43 -13.63 25.98
CA ALA A 321 -7.40 -13.85 24.53
C ALA A 321 -6.67 -12.74 23.75
N GLY A 322 -5.78 -12.00 24.40
CA GLY A 322 -5.10 -10.84 23.83
C GLY A 322 -3.82 -11.18 23.06
N VAL A 323 -3.48 -10.31 22.12
CA VAL A 323 -2.19 -10.31 21.39
C VAL A 323 -1.48 -8.99 21.64
N PHE A 324 -0.23 -9.05 22.10
CA PHE A 324 0.60 -7.90 22.35
C PHE A 324 1.77 -7.85 21.35
N PRO A 325 1.79 -6.87 20.43
CA PRO A 325 2.93 -6.60 19.57
C PRO A 325 4.08 -6.02 20.41
N TYR A 326 5.26 -6.61 20.32
CA TYR A 326 6.40 -6.24 21.15
C TYR A 326 7.63 -5.96 20.30
N THR A 327 8.09 -4.70 20.33
CA THR A 327 9.19 -4.21 19.49
C THR A 327 10.50 -4.05 20.25
N PHE A 328 10.47 -3.86 21.57
CA PHE A 328 11.67 -3.50 22.34
C PHE A 328 12.41 -4.73 22.87
N ILE A 329 13.57 -5.03 22.29
CA ILE A 329 14.40 -6.20 22.62
C ILE A 329 15.83 -5.77 22.95
N SER A 330 16.62 -6.68 23.51
CA SER A 330 17.98 -6.40 23.95
C SER A 330 18.98 -6.27 22.80
N CYS A 331 20.03 -5.48 23.04
CA CYS A 331 21.18 -5.36 22.13
C CYS A 331 22.09 -6.60 22.18
N TYR A 332 22.99 -6.74 21.21
CA TYR A 332 23.99 -7.81 21.21
C TYR A 332 24.83 -7.79 22.50
N GLY A 333 24.94 -8.93 23.18
CA GLY A 333 25.64 -9.07 24.47
C GLY A 333 24.72 -9.07 25.70
N TYR A 334 23.43 -8.83 25.49
CA TYR A 334 22.40 -8.90 26.51
C TYR A 334 21.45 -10.09 26.29
N VAL A 335 20.63 -10.37 27.29
CA VAL A 335 19.65 -11.45 27.28
C VAL A 335 18.28 -10.87 27.63
N ASP A 336 17.28 -11.16 26.79
CA ASP A 336 15.87 -10.86 27.02
C ASP A 336 15.22 -11.98 27.84
N LEU A 337 14.82 -11.68 29.07
CA LEU A 337 14.12 -12.61 29.95
C LEU A 337 12.68 -12.13 30.17
N PHE A 338 11.72 -13.00 29.85
CA PHE A 338 10.29 -12.73 30.06
C PHE A 338 9.74 -13.59 31.19
N THR A 339 8.96 -12.98 32.07
CA THR A 339 8.26 -13.67 33.17
C THR A 339 6.79 -13.30 33.15
N PHE A 340 5.95 -14.25 33.54
CA PHE A 340 4.50 -14.19 33.34
C PHE A 340 3.76 -14.55 34.63
N PRO A 341 3.15 -13.59 35.33
CA PRO A 341 2.11 -13.88 36.30
C PRO A 341 0.70 -13.60 35.77
N TRP A 342 -0.29 -14.35 36.25
CA TRP A 342 -1.70 -14.00 36.04
C TRP A 342 -2.08 -12.77 36.85
N GLU A 343 -3.06 -12.02 36.36
CA GLU A 343 -3.71 -10.99 37.17
C GLU A 343 -4.57 -11.66 38.24
N GLU A 344 -4.08 -11.65 39.48
CA GLU A 344 -4.79 -12.17 40.65
C GLU A 344 -5.35 -11.03 41.51
N ASN A 345 -6.57 -11.19 42.00
CA ASN A 345 -7.23 -10.24 42.89
C ASN A 345 -6.62 -10.33 44.31
N GLY A 346 -5.48 -9.67 44.52
CA GLY A 346 -5.02 -9.26 45.86
C GLY A 346 -3.99 -10.15 46.58
N GLU A 347 -3.47 -11.22 45.98
CA GLU A 347 -2.30 -11.96 46.51
C GLU A 347 -1.08 -11.80 45.59
N ALA A 348 0.12 -12.00 46.15
CA ALA A 348 1.38 -11.85 45.43
C ALA A 348 1.50 -12.96 44.36
N SER A 349 1.10 -12.62 43.13
CA SER A 349 1.14 -13.51 41.98
C SER A 349 2.53 -14.16 41.85
N SER A 350 2.59 -15.48 41.85
CA SER A 350 3.85 -16.19 41.62
C SER A 350 4.20 -16.09 40.13
N TYR A 351 5.42 -15.63 39.83
CA TYR A 351 5.90 -15.49 38.46
C TYR A 351 6.26 -16.85 37.88
N SER A 352 5.98 -17.06 36.58
CA SER A 352 6.54 -18.19 35.84
C SER A 352 8.07 -18.24 35.93
N ALA A 353 8.66 -19.39 35.64
CA ALA A 353 10.08 -19.46 35.33
C ALA A 353 10.42 -18.47 34.19
N PRO A 354 11.56 -17.75 34.27
CA PRO A 354 11.98 -16.84 33.20
C PRO A 354 12.19 -17.57 31.89
N VAL A 355 11.71 -16.96 30.80
CA VAL A 355 11.81 -17.47 29.44
C VAL A 355 12.77 -16.58 28.68
N GLU A 356 13.87 -17.16 28.23
CA GLU A 356 14.84 -16.47 27.38
C GLU A 356 14.32 -16.39 25.94
N ALA A 357 14.27 -15.18 25.37
CA ALA A 357 14.03 -14.97 23.95
C ALA A 357 15.35 -14.81 23.21
N VAL A 358 15.70 -15.77 22.35
CA VAL A 358 16.94 -15.72 21.58
C VAL A 358 16.69 -15.10 20.21
N PHE A 359 17.21 -13.88 20.00
CA PHE A 359 17.20 -13.23 18.68
C PHE A 359 18.52 -13.49 17.96
N SER A 360 18.47 -14.27 16.87
CA SER A 360 19.63 -14.52 16.01
C SER A 360 19.83 -13.36 15.03
N SER A 361 21.01 -12.73 15.04
CA SER A 361 21.41 -11.70 14.06
C SER A 361 21.66 -12.22 12.65
N LYS A 362 21.68 -13.54 12.43
CA LYS A 362 21.78 -14.11 11.09
C LYS A 362 20.39 -14.09 10.44
N ASN A 363 20.30 -13.48 9.25
CA ASN A 363 19.16 -13.36 8.32
C ASN A 363 18.43 -14.68 7.94
N ARG A 364 18.68 -15.79 8.65
CA ARG A 364 17.93 -17.05 8.54
C ARG A 364 17.25 -17.36 9.87
N LEU A 365 16.15 -16.69 10.16
CA LEU A 365 15.22 -17.08 11.22
C LEU A 365 14.28 -18.20 10.72
N GLU A 366 14.85 -19.35 10.40
CA GLU A 366 14.07 -20.56 10.05
C GLU A 366 13.77 -21.47 11.26
N ARG A 367 14.12 -21.07 12.48
CA ARG A 367 14.00 -21.97 13.64
C ARG A 367 12.82 -21.63 14.53
N PHE A 368 11.87 -22.56 14.58
CA PHE A 368 10.95 -22.76 15.70
C PHE A 368 11.79 -23.07 16.94
N CYS A 369 11.80 -22.19 17.94
CA CYS A 369 12.42 -22.48 19.23
C CYS A 369 11.33 -22.71 20.27
N ALA A 370 10.90 -23.96 20.47
CA ALA A 370 10.11 -24.28 21.65
C ALA A 370 11.02 -24.16 22.89
N VAL A 371 10.78 -23.17 23.75
CA VAL A 371 11.45 -23.10 25.05
C VAL A 371 10.73 -24.05 25.99
N ARG A 372 11.49 -24.93 26.64
CA ARG A 372 10.99 -25.98 27.52
C ARG A 372 11.31 -25.57 28.95
N ALA A 373 10.31 -25.16 29.71
CA ALA A 373 10.45 -24.94 31.16
C ALA A 373 9.87 -26.17 31.89
N ASP A 374 10.66 -27.25 31.96
CA ASP A 374 10.34 -28.52 32.62
C ASP A 374 9.23 -29.39 32.00
N ALA A 375 9.14 -30.65 32.49
CA ALA A 375 8.73 -31.85 31.75
C ALA A 375 7.32 -31.87 31.11
N ASN A 376 6.46 -30.89 31.40
CA ASN A 376 5.10 -30.77 30.86
C ASN A 376 4.83 -29.46 30.09
N THR A 377 5.85 -28.62 29.90
CA THR A 377 5.66 -27.22 29.49
C THR A 377 6.12 -27.02 28.06
N TRP A 378 5.15 -26.78 27.17
CA TRP A 378 5.42 -26.49 25.75
C TRP A 378 5.08 -25.03 25.45
N PHE A 379 6.11 -24.22 25.24
CA PHE A 379 5.96 -22.95 24.53
C PHE A 379 6.03 -23.22 23.04
N LYS A 380 5.05 -22.74 22.27
CA LYS A 380 5.10 -22.86 20.81
C LYS A 380 5.55 -21.52 20.23
N TYR A 381 6.83 -21.42 19.88
CA TYR A 381 7.30 -20.36 18.99
C TYR A 381 6.71 -20.61 17.61
N ILE A 382 5.61 -19.96 17.26
CA ILE A 382 5.14 -19.93 15.88
C ILE A 382 5.82 -18.72 15.26
N LYS A 383 6.88 -18.93 14.45
CA LYS A 383 7.67 -17.90 13.74
C LYS A 383 7.39 -16.47 14.25
N ARG A 384 8.09 -16.05 15.31
CA ARG A 384 8.03 -14.71 15.94
C ARG A 384 6.85 -14.44 16.91
N ALA A 385 6.12 -15.46 17.34
CA ALA A 385 5.13 -15.36 18.42
C ALA A 385 5.51 -16.23 19.62
N LEU A 386 5.48 -15.65 20.82
CA LEU A 386 5.51 -16.34 22.10
C LEU A 386 4.07 -16.66 22.52
N VAL A 387 3.71 -17.94 22.50
CA VAL A 387 2.33 -18.41 22.77
C VAL A 387 2.25 -19.01 24.16
N ILE A 388 1.29 -18.53 24.96
CA ILE A 388 1.10 -18.91 26.37
C ILE A 388 -0.23 -19.67 26.51
N PRO A 389 -0.21 -21.00 26.71
CA PRO A 389 -1.40 -21.83 26.81
C PRO A 389 -2.11 -21.72 28.17
N PRO A 390 -3.41 -22.10 28.26
CA PRO A 390 -4.22 -21.97 29.49
C PRO A 390 -3.75 -22.83 30.67
N CYS A 391 -3.06 -23.95 30.40
CA CYS A 391 -2.70 -24.98 31.38
C CYS A 391 -1.39 -24.70 32.12
N TRP A 392 -0.91 -23.46 32.15
CA TRP A 392 0.34 -23.08 32.79
C TRP A 392 0.18 -22.93 34.30
N TRP A 393 0.02 -24.04 35.03
CA TRP A 393 0.41 -24.27 36.43
C TRP A 393 0.53 -25.78 36.65
#